data_AF-A0A662UA54-F1
#
_entry.id   AF-A0A662UA54-F1
#
_cell.length_a   1.000
_cell.length_b   1.000
_cell.length_c   1.000
_cell.angle_alpha   90.00
_cell.angle_beta   90.00
_cell.angle_gamma   90.00
#
_symmetry.space_group_name_H-M   'P 1'
#
loop_
_entity.id
_entity.type
_entity.pdbx_description
1 polymer ?
#
loop_
_entity_poly.entity_id
_entity_poly.type
_entity_poly.pdbx_seq_one_letter_code
_entity_poly.pdbx_strand_id
1 'polypeptide(L)'
;MSVELPKQAEFEVIKEEFGEYRLEDGTRIRARVFLADLYIIGEDAIGPQIAYQVAVALRFIVPEEIRVKVKEKPIADRVDPKNPGWRRLKIECVKPAESHYIIDDRYELVLRLELLGAAKNDNYRTPLYTPHYQVRWTTVASIEPREDRQEKST
;
A
#
# COMPACT_ATOMS: atom_id res chain seq x y z
N MET A 1 16.76 -10.82 34.37
CA MET A 1 15.46 -10.32 33.91
C MET A 1 15.12 -11.06 32.63
N SER A 2 14.06 -11.87 32.63
CA SER A 2 13.55 -12.50 31.41
C SER A 2 12.90 -11.41 30.55
N VAL A 3 13.31 -11.31 29.28
CA VAL A 3 12.65 -10.44 28.31
C VAL A 3 11.38 -11.17 27.88
N GLU A 4 10.21 -10.65 28.22
CA GLU A 4 8.96 -11.12 27.65
C GLU A 4 8.88 -10.65 26.19
N LEU A 5 8.60 -11.59 25.29
CA LEU A 5 8.40 -11.27 23.88
C LEU A 5 7.03 -10.62 23.68
N PRO A 6 6.90 -9.64 22.77
CA PRO A 6 5.61 -9.06 22.44
C PRO A 6 4.61 -10.12 21.98
N LYS A 7 3.35 -9.96 22.39
CA LYS A 7 2.27 -10.86 21.99
C LYS A 7 1.87 -10.58 20.55
N GLN A 8 1.91 -11.63 19.71
CA GLN A 8 1.27 -11.60 18.40
C GLN A 8 -0.25 -11.57 18.58
N ALA A 9 -0.91 -10.59 17.97
CA ALA A 9 -2.35 -10.42 18.07
C ALA A 9 -3.08 -11.26 17.02
N GLU A 10 -4.25 -11.77 17.37
CA GLU A 10 -5.15 -12.36 16.39
C GLU A 10 -5.91 -11.24 15.68
N PHE A 11 -6.17 -11.42 14.39
CA PHE A 11 -6.96 -10.45 13.62
C PHE A 11 -7.94 -11.11 12.65
N GLU A 12 -9.10 -10.49 12.53
CA GLU A 12 -10.13 -10.82 11.54
C GLU A 12 -10.15 -9.76 10.46
N VAL A 13 -10.23 -10.19 9.20
CA VAL A 13 -10.33 -9.29 8.05
C VAL A 13 -11.79 -8.89 7.84
N ILE A 14 -12.10 -7.61 8.04
CA ILE A 14 -13.44 -7.06 7.77
C ILE A 14 -13.54 -6.63 6.32
N LYS A 15 -12.52 -5.91 5.85
CA LYS A 15 -12.51 -5.33 4.51
C LYS A 15 -11.10 -5.17 4.02
N GLU A 16 -10.86 -5.52 2.77
CA GLU A 16 -9.62 -5.21 2.07
C GLU A 16 -9.94 -4.91 0.60
N GLU A 17 -9.92 -3.63 0.23
CA GLU A 17 -10.32 -3.20 -1.11
C GLU A 17 -9.17 -2.61 -1.91
N PHE A 18 -9.31 -2.68 -3.23
CA PHE A 18 -8.46 -1.90 -4.11
C PHE A 18 -8.82 -0.41 -4.01
N GLY A 19 -7.80 0.40 -3.73
CA GLY A 19 -7.77 1.81 -4.07
C GLY A 19 -7.42 2.03 -5.54
N GLU A 20 -7.61 3.27 -5.97
CA GLU A 20 -7.36 3.74 -7.32
C GLU A 20 -6.62 5.07 -7.28
N TYR A 21 -5.51 5.12 -8.03
CA TYR A 21 -4.70 6.30 -8.21
C TYR A 21 -4.52 6.55 -9.70
N ARG A 22 -4.40 7.80 -10.09
CA ARG A 22 -4.17 8.22 -11.47
C ARG A 22 -2.83 8.93 -11.56
N LEU A 23 -2.03 8.56 -12.55
CA LEU A 23 -0.81 9.26 -12.90
C LEU A 23 -1.12 10.31 -13.98
N GLU A 24 -0.33 11.38 -14.02
CA GLU A 24 -0.50 12.47 -15.00
C GLU A 24 -0.39 12.03 -16.47
N ASP A 25 0.16 10.84 -16.75
CA ASP A 25 0.24 10.27 -18.10
C ASP A 25 -1.01 9.44 -18.48
N GLY A 26 -2.04 9.45 -17.64
CA GLY A 26 -3.28 8.70 -17.83
C GLY A 26 -3.23 7.25 -17.30
N THR A 27 -2.09 6.78 -16.80
CA THR A 27 -1.97 5.45 -16.20
C THR A 27 -2.74 5.36 -14.89
N ARG A 28 -3.54 4.31 -14.74
CA ARG A 28 -4.23 4.00 -13.48
C ARG A 28 -3.42 2.99 -12.69
N ILE A 29 -3.26 3.24 -11.39
CA ILE A 29 -2.70 2.29 -10.43
C ILE A 29 -3.87 1.76 -9.60
N ARG A 30 -4.09 0.44 -9.64
CA ARG A 30 -4.93 -0.24 -8.64
C ARG A 30 -4.02 -0.80 -7.57
N ALA A 31 -4.22 -0.38 -6.33
CA ALA A 31 -3.39 -0.79 -5.21
C ALA A 31 -4.24 -1.37 -4.07
N ARG A 32 -3.71 -2.35 -3.34
CA ARG A 32 -4.34 -2.92 -2.14
C ARG A 32 -3.26 -3.19 -1.11
N VAL A 33 -3.58 -2.93 0.16
CA VAL A 33 -2.73 -3.24 1.32
C VAL A 33 -3.36 -4.41 2.08
N PHE A 34 -2.52 -5.27 2.65
CA PHE A 34 -2.92 -6.43 3.45
C PHE A 34 -2.11 -6.41 4.73
N LEU A 35 -2.75 -6.68 5.87
CA LEU A 35 -2.07 -6.94 7.13
C LEU A 35 -1.51 -8.35 7.07
N ALA A 36 -0.19 -8.47 7.20
CA ALA A 36 0.49 -9.76 7.21
C ALA A 36 0.73 -10.25 8.64
N ASP A 37 1.10 -9.34 9.54
CA ASP A 37 1.35 -9.66 10.94
C ASP A 37 1.16 -8.42 11.84
N LEU A 38 0.85 -8.64 13.12
CA LEU A 38 0.61 -7.60 14.12
C LEU A 38 1.01 -8.07 15.53
N TYR A 39 1.77 -7.23 16.23
CA TYR A 39 2.14 -7.41 17.62
C TYR A 39 1.70 -6.19 18.43
N ILE A 40 1.11 -6.43 19.60
CA ILE A 40 0.90 -5.38 20.59
C ILE A 40 2.18 -5.31 21.43
N ILE A 41 2.88 -4.18 21.37
CA ILE A 41 4.19 -3.97 21.99
C ILE A 41 4.14 -3.08 23.23
N GLY A 42 2.96 -2.55 23.55
CA GLY A 42 2.74 -1.68 24.71
C GLY A 42 1.38 -0.99 24.62
N GLU A 43 1.22 0.02 25.47
CA GLU A 43 0.07 0.92 25.51
C GLU A 43 0.63 2.35 25.59
N ASP A 44 0.10 3.26 24.79
CA ASP A 44 0.37 4.69 24.88
C ASP A 44 -0.87 5.46 25.36
N ALA A 45 -0.80 6.79 25.38
CA ALA A 45 -1.90 7.63 25.87
C ALA A 45 -3.13 7.65 24.94
N ILE A 46 -3.02 7.12 23.72
CA ILE A 46 -4.07 7.11 22.70
C ILE A 46 -4.55 5.69 22.37
N GLY A 47 -3.86 4.65 22.82
CA GLY A 47 -4.29 3.26 22.70
C GLY A 47 -3.14 2.25 22.63
N PRO A 48 -3.37 1.07 22.02
CA PRO A 48 -2.35 0.04 21.95
C PRO A 48 -1.23 0.44 21.00
N GLN A 49 0.01 0.33 21.48
CA GLN A 49 1.18 0.49 20.64
C GLN A 49 1.37 -0.78 19.80
N ILE A 50 1.47 -0.65 18.48
CA ILE A 50 1.55 -1.77 17.56
C ILE A 50 2.85 -1.81 16.76
N ALA A 51 3.36 -3.01 16.51
CA ALA A 51 4.33 -3.30 15.47
C ALA A 51 3.68 -4.23 14.43
N TYR A 52 3.72 -3.86 13.16
CA TYR A 52 2.97 -4.58 12.13
C TYR A 52 3.77 -4.76 10.84
N GLN A 53 3.38 -5.77 10.07
CA GLN A 53 3.90 -6.06 8.75
C GLN A 53 2.78 -6.03 7.73
N VAL A 54 3.07 -5.54 6.52
CA VAL A 54 2.09 -5.44 5.45
C VAL A 54 2.61 -6.03 4.15
N ALA A 55 1.70 -6.52 3.33
CA ALA A 55 1.93 -6.76 1.91
C ALA A 55 1.17 -5.72 1.08
N VAL A 56 1.73 -5.32 -0.06
CA VAL A 56 1.08 -4.37 -0.98
C VAL A 56 1.07 -4.95 -2.38
N ALA A 57 -0.12 -5.00 -2.99
CA ALA A 57 -0.28 -5.34 -4.39
C ALA A 57 -0.44 -4.06 -5.21
N LEU A 58 0.36 -3.91 -6.28
CA LEU A 58 0.30 -2.80 -7.22
C LEU A 58 0.06 -3.31 -8.64
N ARG A 59 -0.96 -2.80 -9.31
CA ARG A 59 -1.25 -3.08 -10.72
C ARG A 59 -1.30 -1.79 -11.52
N PHE A 60 -0.47 -1.71 -12.55
CA PHE A 60 -0.49 -0.61 -13.53
C PHE A 60 -1.42 -0.96 -14.69
N ILE A 61 -2.35 -0.07 -15.01
CA ILE A 61 -3.23 -0.15 -16.16
C ILE A 61 -2.84 1.01 -17.08
N VAL A 62 -2.00 0.67 -18.06
CA VAL A 62 -1.32 1.64 -18.93
C VAL A 62 -2.14 1.90 -20.19
N PRO A 63 -2.41 3.16 -20.56
CA PRO A 63 -3.08 3.52 -21.80
C PRO A 63 -2.41 2.91 -23.02
N GLU A 64 -3.22 2.48 -24.00
CA GLU A 64 -2.72 1.83 -25.22
C GLU A 64 -1.73 2.71 -25.99
N GLU A 65 -2.00 4.02 -26.08
CA GLU A 65 -1.11 5.00 -26.71
C GLU A 65 0.31 5.00 -26.12
N ILE A 66 0.46 4.77 -24.81
CA ILE A 66 1.77 4.65 -24.15
C ILE A 66 2.41 3.31 -24.52
N ARG A 67 1.62 2.23 -24.53
CA ARG A 67 2.11 0.90 -24.90
C ARG A 67 2.65 0.87 -26.33
N VAL A 68 1.97 1.54 -27.25
CA VAL A 68 2.42 1.70 -28.64
C VAL A 68 3.73 2.50 -28.71
N LYS A 69 3.86 3.61 -27.97
CA LYS A 69 5.08 4.44 -27.94
C LYS A 69 6.33 3.69 -27.48
N VAL A 70 6.17 2.72 -26.58
CA VAL A 70 7.30 1.93 -26.04
C VAL A 70 7.47 0.57 -26.70
N LYS A 71 6.63 0.21 -27.69
CA LYS A 71 6.58 -1.14 -28.26
C LYS A 71 7.93 -1.63 -28.80
N GLU A 72 8.65 -0.75 -29.50
CA GLU A 72 9.95 -1.05 -30.13
C GLU A 72 11.14 -0.75 -29.21
N LYS A 73 10.91 -0.40 -27.95
CA LYS A 73 11.99 -0.15 -26.99
C LYS A 73 12.66 -1.46 -26.57
N PRO A 74 13.94 -1.42 -26.15
CA PRO A 74 14.61 -2.57 -25.57
C PRO A 74 13.82 -3.14 -24.39
N ILE A 75 13.71 -4.46 -24.33
CA ILE A 75 13.11 -5.16 -23.20
C ILE A 75 14.07 -5.16 -22.02
N ALA A 76 13.55 -4.88 -20.82
CA ALA A 76 14.30 -5.03 -19.58
C ALA A 76 13.35 -5.54 -18.48
N ASP A 77 13.85 -6.40 -17.60
CA ASP A 77 13.08 -6.82 -16.42
C ASP A 77 13.19 -5.78 -15.30
N ARG A 78 14.37 -5.16 -15.17
CA ARG A 78 14.65 -4.09 -14.22
C ARG A 78 15.50 -3.02 -14.87
N VAL A 79 15.21 -1.76 -14.55
CA VAL A 79 15.99 -0.59 -14.99
C VAL A 79 16.62 0.06 -13.76
N ASP A 80 17.92 0.31 -13.80
CA ASP A 80 18.65 1.00 -12.74
C ASP A 80 18.09 2.44 -12.59
N PRO A 81 17.77 2.92 -11.38
CA PRO A 81 17.39 4.31 -11.13
C PRO A 81 18.38 5.37 -11.65
N LYS A 82 19.66 5.01 -11.85
CA LYS A 82 20.71 5.88 -12.40
C LYS A 82 20.71 5.94 -13.93
N ASN A 83 20.01 5.04 -14.62
CA ASN A 83 19.90 5.07 -16.07
C ASN A 83 19.13 6.32 -16.54
N PRO A 84 19.44 6.88 -17.72
CA PRO A 84 18.67 7.99 -18.26
C PRO A 84 17.23 7.59 -18.60
N GLY A 85 16.34 8.58 -18.66
CA GLY A 85 14.94 8.42 -19.06
C GLY A 85 13.93 8.38 -17.92
N TRP A 86 14.38 8.39 -16.67
CA TRP A 86 13.48 8.51 -15.52
C TRP A 86 12.88 9.91 -15.43
N ARG A 87 11.55 9.95 -15.32
CA ARG A 87 10.75 11.17 -15.14
C ARG A 87 9.80 10.98 -13.97
N ARG A 88 9.74 11.96 -13.07
CA ARG A 88 8.75 11.97 -11.99
C ARG A 88 7.36 12.21 -12.56
N LEU A 89 6.36 11.52 -12.02
CA LEU A 89 4.95 11.68 -12.35
C LEU A 89 4.20 12.24 -11.14
N LYS A 90 3.26 13.15 -11.38
CA LYS A 90 2.25 13.50 -10.38
C LYS A 90 1.29 12.33 -10.18
N ILE A 91 0.86 12.17 -8.93
CA ILE A 91 -0.13 11.18 -8.52
C ILE A 91 -1.36 11.93 -8.04
N GLU A 92 -2.52 11.49 -8.49
CA GLU A 92 -3.83 11.89 -7.98
C GLU A 92 -4.46 10.67 -7.31
N CYS A 93 -4.87 10.80 -6.05
CA CYS A 93 -5.63 9.77 -5.36
C CYS A 93 -7.11 9.91 -5.76
N VAL A 94 -7.66 8.90 -6.44
CA VAL A 94 -9.08 8.87 -6.83
C VAL A 94 -9.91 8.17 -5.77
N LYS A 95 -9.40 7.04 -5.26
CA LYS A 95 -9.97 6.29 -4.14
C LYS A 95 -8.82 5.72 -3.31
N PRO A 96 -8.71 6.02 -2.00
CA PRO A 96 -7.66 5.44 -1.17
C PRO A 96 -7.81 3.92 -1.09
N ALA A 97 -6.69 3.19 -0.99
CA ALA A 97 -6.73 1.77 -0.63
C ALA A 97 -6.75 1.66 0.88
N GLU A 98 -7.85 1.14 1.41
CA GLU A 98 -8.11 1.00 2.85
C GLU A 98 -8.45 -0.44 3.18
N SER A 99 -8.01 -0.88 4.34
CA SER A 99 -8.27 -2.21 4.87
C SER A 99 -8.57 -2.14 6.36
N HIS A 100 -9.59 -2.86 6.77
CA HIS A 100 -10.16 -2.84 8.11
C HIS A 100 -10.05 -4.22 8.72
N TYR A 101 -9.61 -4.26 9.97
CA TYR A 101 -9.40 -5.48 10.72
C TYR A 101 -9.96 -5.32 12.13
N ILE A 102 -10.46 -6.41 12.70
CA ILE A 102 -10.73 -6.51 14.13
C ILE A 102 -9.51 -7.18 14.77
N ILE A 103 -8.93 -6.56 15.80
CA ILE A 103 -7.77 -7.07 16.53
C ILE A 103 -8.19 -7.56 17.91
N ASP A 104 -7.88 -8.82 18.23
CA ASP A 104 -8.18 -9.47 19.53
C ASP A 104 -9.65 -9.28 19.99
N ASP A 105 -10.59 -9.11 19.05
CA ASP A 105 -12.01 -8.78 19.29
C ASP A 105 -12.23 -7.52 20.16
N ARG A 106 -11.24 -6.62 20.18
CA ARG A 106 -11.18 -5.43 21.07
C ARG A 106 -10.99 -4.13 20.32
N TYR A 107 -10.19 -4.14 19.26
CA TYR A 107 -9.82 -2.93 18.52
C TYR A 107 -10.23 -3.04 17.06
N GLU A 108 -10.54 -1.92 16.44
CA GLU A 108 -10.60 -1.78 15.00
C GLU A 108 -9.29 -1.17 14.50
N LEU A 109 -8.61 -1.85 13.58
CA LEU A 109 -7.42 -1.35 12.89
C LEU A 109 -7.80 -0.99 11.46
N VAL A 110 -7.51 0.25 11.08
CA VAL A 110 -7.60 0.74 9.69
C VAL A 110 -6.19 0.97 9.15
N LEU A 111 -5.85 0.27 8.08
CA LEU A 111 -4.65 0.49 7.29
C LEU A 111 -5.00 1.23 6.01
N ARG A 112 -4.44 2.42 5.81
CA ARG A 112 -4.53 3.19 4.58
C ARG A 112 -3.19 3.19 3.84
N LEU A 113 -3.21 2.85 2.55
CA LEU A 113 -2.05 2.97 1.68
C LEU A 113 -1.95 4.39 1.11
N GLU A 114 -0.76 4.97 1.18
CA GLU A 114 -0.45 6.25 0.56
C GLU A 114 0.67 6.10 -0.46
N LEU A 115 0.45 6.59 -1.69
CA LEU A 115 1.49 6.68 -2.71
C LEU A 115 2.19 8.04 -2.61
N LEU A 116 3.45 8.02 -2.18
CA LEU A 116 4.25 9.21 -1.90
C LEU A 116 4.94 9.78 -3.15
N GLY A 117 5.15 8.95 -4.17
CA GLY A 117 5.79 9.37 -5.41
C GLY A 117 5.78 8.29 -6.47
N ALA A 118 5.74 8.71 -7.74
CA ALA A 118 5.84 7.83 -8.89
C ALA A 118 6.88 8.36 -9.88
N ALA A 119 7.56 7.44 -10.56
CA ALA A 119 8.45 7.74 -11.66
C ALA A 119 8.25 6.73 -12.79
N LYS A 120 8.57 7.14 -14.01
CA LYS A 120 8.42 6.36 -15.24
C LYS A 120 9.68 6.43 -16.09
N ASN A 121 10.04 5.34 -16.76
CA ASN A 121 11.11 5.28 -17.74
C ASN A 121 10.61 4.70 -19.06
N ASP A 122 10.75 5.50 -20.12
CA ASP A 122 10.24 5.21 -21.48
C ASP A 122 11.32 4.74 -22.44
N ASN A 123 12.58 4.67 -21.98
CA ASN A 123 13.69 4.17 -22.78
C ASN A 123 13.71 2.64 -22.87
N TYR A 124 12.99 1.96 -21.97
CA TYR A 124 12.88 0.51 -21.89
C TYR A 124 11.42 0.10 -21.78
N ARG A 125 11.11 -1.13 -22.16
CA ARG A 125 9.80 -1.74 -21.96
C ARG A 125 9.88 -3.00 -21.12
N THR A 126 8.78 -3.29 -20.44
CA THR A 126 8.52 -4.59 -19.83
C THR A 126 8.13 -5.63 -20.91
N PRO A 127 8.08 -6.93 -20.56
CA PRO A 127 7.50 -7.96 -21.42
C PRO A 127 6.02 -7.69 -21.82
N LEU A 128 5.30 -6.86 -21.06
CA LEU A 128 3.89 -6.52 -21.32
C LEU A 128 3.70 -5.31 -22.24
N TYR A 129 4.79 -4.81 -22.84
CA TYR A 129 4.82 -3.60 -23.66
C TYR A 129 4.35 -2.37 -22.87
N THR A 130 4.81 -2.24 -21.63
CA THR A 130 4.60 -1.05 -20.80
C THR A 130 5.96 -0.42 -20.48
N PRO A 131 6.01 0.88 -20.19
CA PRO A 131 7.22 1.47 -19.61
C PRO A 131 7.44 0.93 -18.20
N HIS A 132 8.63 1.19 -17.66
CA HIS A 132 8.92 0.88 -16.27
C HIS A 132 8.36 1.97 -15.35
N TYR A 133 7.57 1.56 -14.38
CA TYR A 133 7.09 2.42 -13.31
C TYR A 133 7.78 2.07 -12.00
N GLN A 134 8.08 3.09 -11.21
CA GLN A 134 8.48 2.97 -9.80
C GLN A 134 7.52 3.78 -8.95
N VAL A 135 7.10 3.21 -7.83
CA VAL A 135 6.20 3.87 -6.88
C VAL A 135 6.79 3.74 -5.48
N ARG A 136 6.86 4.84 -4.77
CA ARG A 136 7.13 4.88 -3.33
C ARG A 136 5.81 5.00 -2.59
N TRP A 137 5.67 4.23 -1.52
CA TRP A 137 4.44 4.18 -0.75
C TRP A 137 4.74 4.00 0.74
N THR A 138 3.74 4.28 1.56
CA THR A 138 3.74 4.01 3.00
C THR A 138 2.34 3.57 3.43
N THR A 139 2.23 3.03 4.64
CA THR A 139 0.96 2.78 5.30
C THR A 139 0.75 3.75 6.44
N VAL A 140 -0.47 4.21 6.61
CA VAL A 140 -0.94 4.93 7.79
C VAL A 140 -1.86 3.97 8.54
N ALA A 141 -1.56 3.72 9.80
CA ALA A 141 -2.34 2.85 10.67
C ALA A 141 -3.09 3.70 11.71
N SER A 142 -4.37 3.40 11.91
CA SER A 142 -5.18 3.90 13.03
C SER A 142 -5.79 2.71 13.73
N ILE A 143 -5.60 2.61 15.04
CA ILE A 143 -6.14 1.52 15.86
C ILE A 143 -6.91 2.12 17.02
N GLU A 144 -8.19 1.79 17.12
CA GLU A 144 -9.10 2.38 18.08
C GLU A 144 -9.87 1.28 18.84
N PRO A 145 -10.27 1.48 20.10
CA PRO A 145 -11.16 0.58 20.80
C PRO A 145 -12.50 0.45 20.05
N ARG A 146 -13.07 -0.76 20.01
CA ARG A 146 -14.37 -0.98 19.37
C ARG A 146 -15.52 -0.32 20.15
N GLU A 147 -16.35 0.43 19.43
CA GLU A 147 -17.50 1.14 20.00
C GLU A 147 -18.58 0.19 20.54
N ASP A 148 -18.81 -0.96 19.90
CA ASP A 148 -19.86 -1.92 20.25
C ASP A 148 -19.64 -2.68 21.57
N ARG A 149 -18.48 -2.49 22.22
CA ARG A 149 -18.18 -2.99 23.56
C ARG A 149 -18.23 -1.93 24.66
N GLN A 150 -18.27 -0.64 24.33
CA GLN A 150 -18.39 0.42 25.35
C GLN A 150 -19.81 0.44 25.96
N GLU A 151 -20.85 0.11 25.20
CA GLU A 151 -22.24 0.10 25.68
C GLU A 151 -22.55 -1.01 26.71
N LYS A 152 -21.70 -2.04 26.82
CA LYS A 152 -21.93 -3.17 27.76
C LYS A 152 -21.34 -2.97 29.16
N SER A 153 -20.75 -1.80 29.43
CA SER A 153 -20.06 -1.51 30.70
C SER A 153 -20.75 -0.44 31.56
N THR A 154 -22.04 -0.17 31.32
CA THR A 154 -22.84 0.78 32.13
C THR A 154 -23.92 0.07 32.92
#